data_AF-A0A8S8Y2B2-F1
#
_entry.id   AF-A0A8S8Y2B2-F1
#
_cell.length_a   1.000
_cell.length_b   1.000
_cell.length_c   1.000
_cell.angle_alpha   90.00
_cell.angle_beta   90.00
_cell.angle_gamma   90.00
#
_symmetry.space_group_name_H-M   'P 1'
#
loop_
_entity.id
_entity.type
_entity.pdbx_description
1 polymer ?
#
loop_
_entity_poly.entity_id
_entity_poly.type
_entity_poly.pdbx_seq_one_letter_code
_entity_poly.pdbx_strand_id
1 'polypeptide(L)'
;MGIETVLLIVNEKSLDEILDTGWNEVYQLMSKAKLRHLRPPKLPRLNRTFDIDCEAEILDWMESVGAMDGSVREVLLEIENGEEGLLQFMQFASPGNWECWEARSYLYLDVALDRKIEDRNDLYSMATWETLVSRLANIPEDEFADKVCIDWMDRRKQLGETLDEKEDPKIIPTYEAHTRKSKLLVHAVTEWQNGVDNIGIVGREHLDASQWGHGEVNLSNYLRR
;
A
#
# COMPACT_ATOMS: atom_id res chain seq x y z
N MET A 1 -0.38 16.10 11.47
CA MET A 1 -0.12 14.78 10.89
C MET A 1 -0.17 14.95 9.38
N GLY A 2 0.80 14.41 8.64
CA GLY A 2 0.77 14.39 7.18
C GLY A 2 0.00 13.17 6.69
N ILE A 3 -0.59 13.24 5.50
CA ILE A 3 -1.28 12.10 4.86
C ILE A 3 -0.25 11.22 4.18
N GLU A 4 -0.25 9.92 4.43
CA GLU A 4 0.65 8.95 3.77
C GLU A 4 -0.02 8.33 2.55
N THR A 5 0.69 8.26 1.42
CA THR A 5 0.38 7.37 0.29
C THR A 5 0.86 5.97 0.63
N VAL A 6 0.03 4.95 0.38
CA VAL A 6 0.31 3.55 0.67
C VAL A 6 0.20 2.71 -0.61
N LEU A 7 1.22 1.93 -0.91
CA LEU A 7 1.17 0.80 -1.85
C LEU A 7 1.15 -0.48 -1.00
N LEU A 8 -0.03 -1.07 -0.86
CA LEU A 8 -0.25 -2.34 -0.19
C LEU A 8 -0.10 -3.47 -1.20
N ILE A 9 0.87 -4.37 -0.99
CA ILE A 9 0.94 -5.61 -1.76
C ILE A 9 0.01 -6.61 -1.08
N VAL A 10 -0.86 -7.28 -1.83
CA VAL A 10 -1.81 -8.27 -1.32
C VAL A 10 -1.56 -9.58 -2.05
N ASN A 11 -1.48 -10.69 -1.31
CA ASN A 11 -1.49 -12.01 -1.92
C ASN A 11 -2.95 -12.43 -2.17
N GLU A 12 -3.36 -12.44 -3.43
CA GLU A 12 -4.73 -12.67 -3.88
C GLU A 12 -5.23 -14.06 -3.47
N LYS A 13 -4.39 -15.09 -3.59
CA LYS A 13 -4.75 -16.45 -3.19
C LYS A 13 -5.03 -16.55 -1.68
N SER A 14 -4.16 -15.98 -0.85
CA SER A 14 -4.37 -15.92 0.60
C SER A 14 -5.64 -15.16 0.97
N LEU A 15 -5.95 -14.07 0.25
CA LEU A 15 -7.15 -13.29 0.47
C LEU A 15 -8.41 -14.07 0.08
N ASP A 16 -8.44 -14.66 -1.12
CA ASP A 16 -9.58 -15.42 -1.62
C ASP A 16 -9.91 -16.61 -0.71
N GLU A 17 -8.91 -17.31 -0.17
CA GLU A 17 -9.14 -18.40 0.80
C GLU A 17 -9.87 -17.91 2.07
N ILE A 18 -9.59 -16.70 2.53
CA ILE A 18 -10.31 -16.09 3.66
C ILE A 18 -11.71 -15.67 3.23
N LEU A 19 -11.85 -15.01 2.08
CA LEU A 19 -13.12 -14.49 1.57
C LEU A 19 -14.14 -15.60 1.28
N ASP A 20 -13.67 -16.78 0.89
CA ASP A 20 -14.51 -17.94 0.58
C ASP A 20 -14.83 -18.79 1.83
N THR A 21 -14.17 -18.53 2.97
CA THR A 21 -14.46 -19.18 4.25
C THR A 21 -15.73 -18.59 4.88
N GLY A 22 -16.49 -19.41 5.62
CA GLY A 22 -17.69 -18.96 6.32
C GLY A 22 -17.39 -17.85 7.36
N TRP A 23 -18.21 -16.81 7.42
CA TRP A 23 -18.01 -15.66 8.31
C TRP A 23 -17.76 -16.05 9.78
N ASN A 24 -18.67 -16.85 10.35
CA ASN A 24 -18.54 -17.31 11.74
C ASN A 24 -17.33 -18.23 11.94
N GLU A 25 -16.92 -18.97 10.90
CA GLU A 25 -15.75 -19.84 10.95
C GLU A 25 -14.46 -19.01 10.99
N VAL A 26 -14.35 -17.97 10.15
CA VAL A 26 -13.20 -17.04 10.18
C VAL A 26 -13.00 -16.45 11.57
N TYR A 27 -14.08 -15.95 12.20
CA TYR A 27 -14.02 -15.43 13.57
C TYR A 27 -13.51 -16.48 14.57
N GLN A 28 -14.03 -17.71 14.51
CA GLN A 28 -13.63 -18.80 15.40
C GLN A 28 -12.20 -19.31 15.18
N LEU A 29 -11.69 -19.26 13.95
CA LEU A 29 -10.32 -19.65 13.62
C LEU A 29 -9.33 -18.54 14.00
N MET A 30 -9.67 -17.28 13.71
CA MET A 30 -8.82 -16.12 14.01
C MET A 30 -8.66 -15.91 15.52
N SER A 31 -9.74 -16.03 16.31
CA SER A 31 -9.69 -15.98 17.79
C SER A 31 -8.80 -17.05 18.43
N LYS A 32 -8.46 -18.11 17.67
CA LYS A 32 -7.57 -19.20 18.09
C LYS A 32 -6.21 -19.15 17.37
N ALA A 33 -5.91 -18.06 16.67
CA ALA A 33 -4.71 -17.87 15.85
C ALA A 33 -4.49 -18.96 14.79
N LYS A 34 -5.57 -19.58 14.29
CA LYS A 34 -5.50 -20.70 13.35
C LYS A 34 -5.40 -20.27 11.88
N LEU A 35 -5.57 -18.98 11.55
CA LEU A 35 -5.48 -18.47 10.18
C LEU A 35 -4.10 -17.93 9.80
N ARG A 36 -3.14 -17.84 10.73
CA ARG A 36 -1.80 -17.27 10.46
C ARG A 36 -1.02 -17.97 9.35
N HIS A 37 -1.34 -19.22 9.06
CA HIS A 37 -0.73 -19.97 7.96
C HIS A 37 -1.16 -19.46 6.58
N LEU A 38 -2.31 -18.78 6.48
CA LEU A 38 -2.75 -18.09 5.26
C LEU A 38 -2.02 -16.78 5.05
N ARG A 39 -1.41 -16.23 6.10
CA ARG A 39 -0.68 -14.98 6.02
C ARG A 39 0.62 -15.19 5.22
N PRO A 40 0.85 -14.50 4.10
CA PRO A 40 2.05 -14.70 3.32
C PRO A 40 3.31 -14.28 4.11
N PRO A 41 4.48 -14.86 3.80
CA PRO A 41 5.74 -14.45 4.42
C PRO A 41 6.00 -12.96 4.25
N LYS A 42 6.52 -12.31 5.31
CA LYS A 42 6.82 -10.88 5.25
C LYS A 42 7.93 -10.63 4.22
N LEU A 43 7.67 -9.71 3.29
CA LEU A 43 8.70 -9.24 2.38
C LEU A 43 9.75 -8.41 3.14
N PRO A 44 11.06 -8.63 2.90
CA PRO A 44 12.10 -7.87 3.56
C PRO A 44 11.90 -6.36 3.40
N ARG A 45 12.28 -5.57 4.42
CA ARG A 45 12.25 -4.08 4.40
C ARG A 45 10.87 -3.42 4.31
N LEU A 46 9.84 -4.08 3.80
CA LEU A 46 8.48 -3.54 3.76
C LEU A 46 7.86 -3.48 5.15
N ASN A 47 6.95 -2.53 5.33
CA ASN A 47 6.15 -2.43 6.53
C ASN A 47 5.10 -3.54 6.53
N ARG A 48 4.77 -4.06 7.72
CA ARG A 48 3.66 -5.00 7.89
C ARG A 48 3.21 -4.96 9.34
N THR A 49 1.92 -4.81 9.58
CA THR A 49 1.30 -4.94 10.91
C THR A 49 1.59 -6.32 11.50
N PHE A 50 1.86 -6.37 12.81
CA PHE A 50 2.09 -7.65 13.48
C PHE A 50 0.86 -8.55 13.38
N ASP A 51 1.08 -9.85 13.42
CA ASP A 51 0.00 -10.84 13.26
C ASP A 51 -1.08 -10.66 14.33
N ILE A 52 -0.68 -10.43 15.58
CA ILE A 52 -1.61 -10.25 16.70
C ILE A 52 -2.44 -8.98 16.55
N ASP A 53 -1.82 -7.86 16.17
CA ASP A 53 -2.53 -6.57 16.05
C ASP A 53 -3.55 -6.62 14.90
N CYS A 54 -3.15 -7.18 13.76
CA CYS A 54 -4.03 -7.32 12.60
C CYS A 54 -5.21 -8.28 12.88
N GLU A 55 -4.98 -9.38 13.60
CA GLU A 55 -6.06 -10.29 14.03
C GLU A 55 -7.00 -9.60 15.02
N ALA A 56 -6.47 -8.83 15.96
CA ALA A 56 -7.28 -8.12 16.96
C ALA A 56 -8.20 -7.09 16.30
N GLU A 57 -7.68 -6.27 15.38
CA GLU A 57 -8.48 -5.28 14.64
C GLU A 57 -9.62 -5.94 13.86
N ILE A 58 -9.35 -7.05 13.17
CA ILE A 58 -10.38 -7.81 12.44
C ILE A 58 -11.41 -8.40 13.40
N LEU A 59 -10.99 -9.01 14.50
CA LEU A 59 -11.90 -9.61 15.47
C LEU A 59 -12.81 -8.57 16.12
N ASP A 60 -12.25 -7.42 16.52
CA ASP A 60 -13.01 -6.31 17.09
C ASP A 60 -14.04 -5.77 16.08
N TRP A 61 -13.63 -5.64 14.81
CA TRP A 61 -14.53 -5.21 13.74
C TRP A 61 -15.63 -6.25 13.46
N MET A 62 -15.29 -7.54 13.34
CA MET A 62 -16.26 -8.61 13.14
C MET A 62 -17.25 -8.71 14.31
N GLU A 63 -16.80 -8.49 15.56
CA GLU A 63 -17.68 -8.46 16.73
C GLU A 63 -18.69 -7.31 16.67
N SER A 64 -18.29 -6.15 16.13
CA SER A 64 -19.19 -5.02 15.92
C SER A 64 -20.30 -5.28 14.89
N VAL A 65 -20.01 -6.13 13.88
CA VAL A 65 -20.99 -6.60 12.88
C VAL A 65 -21.87 -7.71 13.45
N GLY A 66 -21.29 -8.61 14.23
CA GLY A 66 -21.97 -9.75 14.84
C GLY A 66 -21.98 -11.01 13.95
N ALA A 67 -22.66 -12.05 14.41
CA ALA A 67 -22.78 -13.31 13.68
C ALA A 67 -23.68 -13.13 12.44
N MET A 68 -23.21 -13.62 11.30
CA MET A 68 -23.86 -13.57 9.99
C MET A 68 -23.74 -14.93 9.30
N ASP A 69 -24.67 -15.25 8.41
CA ASP A 69 -24.61 -16.47 7.61
C ASP A 69 -23.97 -16.19 6.24
N GLY A 70 -23.26 -17.18 5.69
CA GLY A 70 -22.57 -17.07 4.39
C GLY A 70 -21.05 -17.00 4.50
N SER A 71 -20.39 -16.91 3.34
CA SER A 71 -18.95 -16.64 3.25
C SER A 71 -18.63 -15.21 3.67
N VAL A 72 -17.37 -14.93 4.00
CA VAL A 72 -16.94 -13.55 4.28
C VAL A 72 -17.28 -12.64 3.10
N ARG A 73 -17.06 -13.08 1.86
CA ARG A 73 -17.40 -12.30 0.65
C ARG A 73 -18.88 -11.93 0.59
N GLU A 74 -19.77 -12.90 0.84
CA GLU A 74 -21.23 -12.68 0.84
C GLU A 74 -21.63 -11.66 1.91
N VAL A 75 -21.08 -11.79 3.13
CA VAL A 75 -21.36 -10.86 4.22
C VAL A 75 -20.83 -9.45 3.92
N LEU A 76 -19.62 -9.31 3.38
CA LEU A 76 -19.07 -8.01 2.99
C LEU A 76 -19.92 -7.31 1.92
N LEU A 77 -20.56 -8.06 1.01
CA LEU A 77 -21.48 -7.49 0.02
C LEU A 77 -22.82 -7.03 0.61
N GLU A 78 -23.23 -7.58 1.75
CA GLU A 78 -24.51 -7.26 2.40
C GLU A 78 -24.43 -6.03 3.33
N ILE A 79 -23.29 -5.84 4.00
CA ILE A 79 -23.12 -4.79 5.02
C ILE A 79 -22.72 -3.44 4.41
N GLU A 80 -23.11 -2.34 5.07
CA GLU A 80 -22.88 -0.97 4.58
C GLU A 80 -21.40 -0.60 4.42
N ASN A 81 -20.51 -1.18 5.24
CA ASN A 81 -19.06 -0.89 5.23
C ASN A 81 -18.23 -2.13 4.82
N GLY A 82 -18.71 -2.87 3.83
CA GLY A 82 -18.06 -4.08 3.33
C GLY A 82 -16.61 -3.87 2.88
N GLU A 83 -16.35 -2.76 2.20
CA GLU A 83 -15.01 -2.42 1.73
C GLU A 83 -14.02 -2.19 2.88
N GLU A 84 -14.46 -1.65 4.02
CA GLU A 84 -13.61 -1.49 5.20
C GLU A 84 -13.18 -2.86 5.76
N GLY A 85 -14.12 -3.81 5.81
CA GLY A 85 -13.80 -5.20 6.15
C GLY A 85 -12.84 -5.83 5.15
N LEU A 86 -13.05 -5.62 3.85
CA LEU A 86 -12.15 -6.10 2.81
C LEU A 86 -10.74 -5.54 2.98
N LEU A 87 -10.59 -4.25 3.27
CA LEU A 87 -9.29 -3.62 3.48
C LEU A 87 -8.53 -4.26 4.65
N GLN A 88 -9.23 -4.60 5.75
CA GLN A 88 -8.59 -5.30 6.87
C GLN A 88 -8.15 -6.71 6.48
N PHE A 89 -8.97 -7.47 5.74
CA PHE A 89 -8.55 -8.78 5.22
C PHE A 89 -7.40 -8.68 4.21
N MET A 90 -7.35 -7.63 3.39
CA MET A 90 -6.21 -7.33 2.51
C MET A 90 -4.93 -7.06 3.31
N GLN A 91 -5.01 -6.34 4.42
CA GLN A 91 -3.87 -6.12 5.32
C GLN A 91 -3.42 -7.42 6.02
N PHE A 92 -4.37 -8.31 6.32
CA PHE A 92 -4.04 -9.65 6.81
C PHE A 92 -3.32 -10.45 5.73
N ALA A 93 -3.86 -10.52 4.51
CA ALA A 93 -3.28 -11.22 3.36
C ALA A 93 -2.08 -10.50 2.72
N SER A 94 -1.57 -9.42 3.32
CA SER A 94 -0.46 -8.64 2.78
C SER A 94 0.90 -9.19 3.24
N PRO A 95 1.86 -9.43 2.32
CA PRO A 95 3.24 -9.67 2.70
C PRO A 95 3.98 -8.39 3.13
N GLY A 96 3.46 -7.20 2.78
CA GLY A 96 3.96 -5.91 3.24
C GLY A 96 3.49 -4.73 2.37
N ASN A 97 3.77 -3.52 2.84
CA ASN A 97 3.47 -2.27 2.15
C ASN A 97 4.66 -1.32 2.09
N TRP A 98 4.62 -0.45 1.08
CA TRP A 98 5.39 0.79 1.03
C TRP A 98 4.49 1.95 1.40
N GLU A 99 5.00 2.85 2.24
CA GLU A 99 4.30 4.08 2.60
C GLU A 99 5.24 5.28 2.47
N CYS A 100 4.69 6.43 2.10
CA CYS A 100 5.41 7.70 2.13
C CYS A 100 4.46 8.88 2.20
N TRP A 101 4.88 9.94 2.91
CA TRP A 101 4.17 11.20 2.95
C TRP A 101 3.76 11.64 1.54
N GLU A 102 2.47 11.90 1.34
CA GLU A 102 1.85 12.11 0.03
C GLU A 102 2.57 13.23 -0.75
N ALA A 103 2.96 14.33 -0.10
CA ALA A 103 3.71 15.39 -0.77
C ALA A 103 5.05 14.93 -1.36
N ARG A 104 5.69 13.90 -0.77
CA ARG A 104 6.92 13.29 -1.30
C ARG A 104 6.65 12.24 -2.37
N SER A 105 5.47 11.61 -2.38
CA SER A 105 5.13 10.65 -3.43
C SER A 105 5.02 11.36 -4.79
N TYR A 106 4.50 12.59 -4.86
CA TYR A 106 4.55 13.43 -6.07
C TYR A 106 5.98 13.54 -6.64
N LEU A 107 6.97 13.86 -5.82
CA LEU A 107 8.37 13.96 -6.27
C LEU A 107 8.86 12.64 -6.89
N TYR A 108 8.56 11.50 -6.26
CA TYR A 108 9.07 10.21 -6.74
C TYR A 108 8.39 9.78 -8.02
N LEU A 109 7.07 9.95 -8.09
CA LEU A 109 6.29 9.60 -9.27
C LEU A 109 6.61 10.53 -10.42
N ASP A 110 6.86 11.83 -10.17
CA ASP A 110 7.27 12.76 -11.21
C ASP A 110 8.54 12.27 -11.93
N VAL A 111 9.54 11.87 -11.14
CA VAL A 111 10.84 11.39 -11.63
C VAL A 111 10.72 10.04 -12.32
N ALA A 112 9.91 9.13 -11.79
CA ALA A 112 9.72 7.81 -12.36
C ALA A 112 8.95 7.83 -13.70
N LEU A 113 7.98 8.74 -13.82
CA LEU A 113 7.09 8.86 -14.97
C LEU A 113 7.60 9.86 -16.02
N ASP A 114 8.62 10.65 -15.69
CA ASP A 114 9.15 11.74 -16.52
C ASP A 114 8.06 12.76 -16.93
N ARG A 115 7.17 13.07 -15.98
CA ARG A 115 6.09 14.05 -16.12
C ARG A 115 5.68 14.55 -14.74
N LYS A 116 4.97 15.67 -14.65
CA LYS A 116 4.38 16.08 -13.36
C LYS A 116 3.06 15.35 -13.12
N ILE A 117 2.85 14.89 -11.90
CA ILE A 117 1.53 14.50 -11.40
C ILE A 117 0.72 15.79 -11.19
N GLU A 118 -0.43 15.88 -11.84
CA GLU A 118 -1.23 17.12 -11.86
C GLU A 118 -2.01 17.34 -10.58
N ASP A 119 -2.65 16.27 -10.09
CA ASP A 119 -3.50 16.32 -8.91
C ASP A 119 -3.62 14.93 -8.26
N ARG A 120 -4.49 14.85 -7.24
CA ARG A 120 -4.76 13.62 -6.51
C ARG A 120 -5.37 12.52 -7.37
N ASN A 121 -6.24 12.85 -8.33
CA ASN A 121 -6.88 11.85 -9.17
C ASN A 121 -5.84 11.19 -10.08
N ASP A 122 -4.90 11.99 -10.60
CA ASP A 122 -3.74 11.51 -11.34
C ASP A 122 -2.83 10.63 -10.47
N LEU A 123 -2.52 11.07 -9.24
CA LEU A 123 -1.67 10.35 -8.29
C LEU A 123 -2.15 8.92 -8.02
N TYR A 124 -3.46 8.73 -7.87
CA TYR A 124 -4.09 7.44 -7.56
C TYR A 124 -4.69 6.75 -8.79
N SER A 125 -4.41 7.23 -10.01
CA SER A 125 -4.97 6.63 -11.23
C SER A 125 -4.30 5.30 -11.57
N MET A 126 -5.08 4.38 -12.14
CA MET A 126 -4.57 3.10 -12.64
C MET A 126 -3.40 3.29 -13.62
N ALA A 127 -3.57 4.16 -14.61
CA ALA A 127 -2.59 4.39 -15.66
C ALA A 127 -1.24 4.91 -15.11
N THR A 128 -1.29 5.74 -14.06
CA THR A 128 -0.11 6.23 -13.34
C THR A 128 0.67 5.07 -12.74
N TRP A 129 0.02 4.18 -12.00
CA TRP A 129 0.71 3.08 -11.32
C TRP A 129 1.12 1.94 -12.25
N GLU A 130 0.37 1.65 -13.31
CA GLU A 130 0.81 0.73 -14.36
C GLU A 130 2.09 1.22 -15.04
N THR A 131 2.12 2.51 -15.40
CA THR A 131 3.31 3.12 -16.00
C THR A 131 4.48 3.10 -15.00
N LEU A 132 4.22 3.44 -13.74
CA LEU A 132 5.22 3.44 -12.67
C LEU A 132 5.87 2.07 -12.52
N VAL A 133 5.05 1.01 -12.41
CA VAL A 133 5.51 -0.38 -12.30
C VAL A 133 6.35 -0.75 -13.52
N SER A 134 5.90 -0.44 -14.74
CA SER A 134 6.66 -0.73 -15.97
C SER A 134 8.02 -0.03 -16.06
N ARG A 135 8.17 1.14 -15.39
CA ARG A 135 9.38 1.96 -15.39
C ARG A 135 10.37 1.57 -14.29
N LEU A 136 9.86 1.13 -13.15
CA LEU A 136 10.65 0.92 -11.93
C LEU A 136 10.89 -0.56 -11.59
N ALA A 137 10.03 -1.47 -12.02
CA ALA A 137 10.23 -2.88 -11.69
C ALA A 137 11.57 -3.39 -12.25
N ASN A 138 12.36 -4.03 -11.39
CA ASN A 138 13.65 -4.64 -11.72
C ASN A 138 14.78 -3.67 -12.13
N ILE A 139 14.64 -2.36 -11.91
CA ILE A 139 15.76 -1.43 -12.08
C ILE A 139 16.64 -1.37 -10.82
N PRO A 140 17.92 -0.94 -10.92
CA PRO A 140 18.75 -0.73 -9.74
C PRO A 140 18.17 0.35 -8.82
N GLU A 141 17.95 0.02 -7.55
CA GLU A 141 17.36 0.95 -6.56
C GLU A 141 18.18 2.23 -6.40
N ASP A 142 19.51 2.12 -6.40
CA ASP A 142 20.44 3.26 -6.29
C ASP A 142 20.28 4.22 -7.45
N GLU A 143 20.11 3.70 -8.68
CA GLU A 143 19.97 4.53 -9.88
C GLU A 143 18.73 5.42 -9.80
N PHE A 144 17.60 4.87 -9.34
CA PHE A 144 16.38 5.66 -9.18
C PHE A 144 16.48 6.65 -8.02
N ALA A 145 17.06 6.22 -6.91
CA ALA A 145 17.21 7.07 -5.74
C ALA A 145 18.09 8.29 -6.01
N ASP A 146 19.16 8.13 -6.78
CA ASP A 146 20.03 9.22 -7.19
C ASP A 146 19.28 10.24 -8.06
N LYS A 147 18.48 9.77 -9.04
CA LYS A 147 17.63 10.64 -9.88
C LYS A 147 16.66 11.47 -9.04
N VAL A 148 15.99 10.83 -8.08
CA VAL A 148 15.06 11.49 -7.16
C VAL A 148 15.77 12.57 -6.32
N CYS A 149 16.94 12.24 -5.77
CA CYS A 149 17.70 13.19 -4.96
C CYS A 149 18.23 14.38 -5.77
N ILE A 150 18.67 14.15 -7.01
CA ILE A 150 19.10 15.22 -7.91
C ILE A 150 17.92 16.15 -8.23
N ASP A 151 16.77 15.61 -8.61
CA ASP A 151 15.57 16.39 -8.91
C ASP A 151 15.11 17.20 -7.70
N TRP A 152 15.11 16.61 -6.50
CA TRP A 152 14.80 17.31 -5.26
C TRP A 152 15.75 18.49 -4.99
N MET A 153 17.06 18.29 -5.14
CA MET A 153 18.05 19.36 -4.96
C MET A 153 17.85 20.47 -5.99
N ASP A 154 17.52 20.14 -7.24
CA ASP A 154 17.32 21.13 -8.29
C ASP A 154 16.03 21.93 -8.09
N ARG A 155 14.92 21.29 -7.68
CA ARG A 155 13.69 21.99 -7.26
C ARG A 155 13.97 22.96 -6.11
N ARG A 156 14.78 22.54 -5.14
CA ARG A 156 15.18 23.38 -4.00
C ARG A 156 15.98 24.60 -4.45
N LYS A 157 16.98 24.43 -5.32
CA LYS A 157 17.72 25.57 -5.92
C LYS A 157 16.80 26.53 -6.67
N GLN A 158 15.83 26.01 -7.43
CA GLN A 158 14.89 26.84 -8.20
C GLN A 158 13.99 27.71 -7.29
N LEU A 159 13.74 27.27 -6.06
CA LEU A 159 13.02 28.04 -5.04
C LEU A 159 13.92 29.07 -4.33
N GLY A 160 15.22 29.15 -4.67
CA GLY A 160 16.18 30.02 -4.00
C GLY A 160 16.62 29.52 -2.62
N GLU A 161 16.33 28.26 -2.30
CA GLU A 161 16.68 27.65 -1.01
C GLU A 161 18.15 27.23 -0.98
N THR A 162 18.77 27.34 0.21
CA THR A 162 20.17 26.95 0.40
C THR A 162 20.36 25.44 0.30
N LEU A 163 21.54 25.05 -0.17
CA LEU A 163 22.05 23.68 -0.14
C LEU A 163 23.20 23.50 0.85
N ASP A 164 23.60 24.55 1.56
CA ASP A 164 24.62 24.44 2.59
C ASP A 164 24.00 23.82 3.85
N GLU A 165 24.48 22.64 4.23
CA GLU A 165 24.07 21.93 5.45
C GLU A 165 24.30 22.75 6.73
N LYS A 166 25.23 23.72 6.69
CA LYS A 166 25.48 24.63 7.81
C LYS A 166 24.38 25.68 7.94
N GLU A 167 23.73 26.04 6.84
CA GLU A 167 22.62 26.99 6.80
C GLU A 167 21.28 26.29 7.00
N ASP A 168 21.12 25.06 6.50
CA ASP A 168 19.97 24.20 6.81
C ASP A 168 20.40 22.77 7.21
N PRO A 169 20.41 22.45 8.51
CA PRO A 169 20.82 21.13 9.01
C PRO A 169 19.85 20.01 8.63
N LYS A 170 18.69 20.31 8.04
CA LYS A 170 17.71 19.30 7.61
C LYS A 170 17.99 18.74 6.22
N ILE A 171 18.94 19.32 5.47
CA ILE A 171 19.24 18.89 4.09
C ILE A 171 19.68 17.43 4.08
N ILE A 172 20.68 17.05 4.88
CA ILE A 172 21.21 15.68 4.90
C ILE A 172 20.13 14.67 5.36
N PRO A 173 19.41 14.86 6.49
CA PRO A 173 18.32 13.97 6.86
C PRO A 173 17.21 13.84 5.81
N THR A 174 16.91 14.93 5.08
CA THR A 174 15.87 14.93 4.04
C THR A 174 16.34 14.19 2.80
N TYR A 175 17.59 14.41 2.37
CA TYR A 175 18.23 13.66 1.30
C TYR A 175 18.20 12.16 1.61
N GLU A 176 18.66 11.75 2.79
CA GLU A 176 18.64 10.34 3.18
C GLU A 176 17.23 9.76 3.26
N ALA A 177 16.23 10.55 3.67
CA ALA A 177 14.84 10.12 3.66
C ALA A 177 14.32 9.88 2.24
N HIS A 178 14.65 10.76 1.29
CA HIS A 178 14.35 10.56 -0.12
C HIS A 178 15.03 9.32 -0.66
N THR A 179 16.35 9.15 -0.42
CA THR A 179 17.09 7.96 -0.82
C THR A 179 16.47 6.68 -0.28
N ARG A 180 16.15 6.60 1.02
CA ARG A 180 15.56 5.39 1.61
C ARG A 180 14.19 5.07 1.02
N LYS A 181 13.31 6.08 0.89
CA LYS A 181 11.92 5.86 0.44
C LYS A 181 11.82 5.56 -1.05
N SER A 182 12.66 6.16 -1.90
CA SER A 182 12.69 5.88 -3.34
C SER A 182 13.26 4.49 -3.64
N LYS A 183 14.33 4.07 -2.95
CA LYS A 183 14.83 2.68 -3.01
C LYS A 183 13.76 1.67 -2.61
N LEU A 184 13.06 1.94 -1.51
CA LEU A 184 11.99 1.08 -1.03
C LEU A 184 10.79 1.02 -2.01
N LEU A 185 10.51 2.11 -2.75
CA LEU A 185 9.49 2.11 -3.79
C LEU A 185 9.84 1.14 -4.92
N VAL A 186 11.08 1.20 -5.44
CA VAL A 186 11.59 0.28 -6.47
C VAL A 186 11.53 -1.17 -5.98
N HIS A 187 11.91 -1.41 -4.72
CA HIS A 187 11.78 -2.73 -4.10
C HIS A 187 10.32 -3.19 -4.09
N ALA A 188 9.39 -2.37 -3.59
CA ALA A 188 7.97 -2.74 -3.48
C ALA A 188 7.33 -3.04 -4.84
N VAL A 189 7.56 -2.22 -5.87
CA VAL A 189 7.01 -2.47 -7.21
C VAL A 189 7.65 -3.70 -7.87
N THR A 190 8.91 -4.01 -7.55
CA THR A 190 9.57 -5.23 -8.03
C THR A 190 8.97 -6.48 -7.38
N GLU A 191 8.71 -6.46 -6.07
CA GLU A 191 8.04 -7.57 -5.36
C GLU A 191 6.57 -7.73 -5.77
N TRP A 192 5.88 -6.64 -6.10
CA TRP A 192 4.56 -6.69 -6.71
C TRP A 192 4.64 -7.37 -8.09
N GLN A 193 5.48 -6.87 -9.00
CA GLN A 193 5.60 -7.38 -10.37
C GLN A 193 5.98 -8.87 -10.42
N ASN A 194 6.88 -9.32 -9.54
CA ASN A 194 7.48 -10.66 -9.61
C ASN A 194 6.81 -11.68 -8.67
N GLY A 195 6.01 -11.21 -7.71
CA GLY A 195 5.40 -12.08 -6.71
C GLY A 195 4.24 -12.90 -7.28
N VAL A 196 4.23 -14.20 -6.96
CA VAL A 196 3.13 -15.09 -7.36
C VAL A 196 1.87 -14.69 -6.59
N ASP A 197 0.76 -14.56 -7.32
CA ASP A 197 -0.55 -14.12 -6.80
C ASP A 197 -0.51 -12.73 -6.13
N ASN A 198 0.52 -11.91 -6.35
CA ASN A 198 0.60 -10.57 -5.77
C ASN A 198 -0.12 -9.54 -6.63
N ILE A 199 -0.95 -8.73 -5.99
CA ILE A 199 -1.56 -7.52 -6.57
C ILE A 199 -1.18 -6.29 -5.73
N GLY A 200 -1.12 -5.13 -6.39
CA GLY A 200 -0.84 -3.85 -5.75
C GLY A 200 -2.12 -3.03 -5.58
N ILE A 201 -2.43 -2.69 -4.33
CA ILE A 201 -3.55 -1.84 -3.95
C ILE A 201 -2.99 -0.52 -3.45
N VAL A 202 -3.27 0.56 -4.18
CA VAL A 202 -2.82 1.89 -3.81
C VAL A 202 -3.94 2.61 -3.07
N GLY A 203 -3.61 3.26 -1.98
CA GLY A 203 -4.51 4.16 -1.28
C GLY A 203 -3.74 5.17 -0.45
N ARG A 204 -4.45 5.77 0.51
CA ARG A 204 -3.83 6.72 1.43
C ARG A 204 -4.50 6.68 2.79
N GLU A 205 -3.77 7.16 3.78
CA GLU A 205 -4.30 7.29 5.12
C GLU A 205 -5.58 8.15 5.14
N HIS A 206 -6.60 7.68 5.87
CA HIS A 206 -7.94 8.30 5.98
C HIS A 206 -8.73 8.39 4.66
N LEU A 207 -8.39 7.60 3.66
CA LEU A 207 -9.23 7.39 2.49
C LEU A 207 -10.25 6.28 2.80
N ASP A 208 -11.52 6.51 2.44
CA ASP A 208 -12.55 5.48 2.53
C ASP A 208 -12.10 4.24 1.73
N ALA A 209 -12.29 3.04 2.28
CA ALA A 209 -11.84 1.79 1.65
C ALA A 209 -12.36 1.61 0.21
N SER A 210 -13.55 2.10 -0.10
CA SER A 210 -14.12 2.10 -1.46
C SER A 210 -13.28 2.85 -2.51
N GLN A 211 -12.40 3.75 -2.06
CA GLN A 211 -11.50 4.51 -2.92
C GLN A 211 -10.09 3.90 -3.02
N TRP A 212 -9.81 2.80 -2.31
CA TRP A 212 -8.54 2.08 -2.44
C TRP A 212 -8.53 1.23 -3.71
N GLY A 213 -7.33 1.08 -4.29
CA GLY A 213 -7.10 0.33 -5.51
C GLY A 213 -7.67 1.02 -6.75
N HIS A 214 -7.57 0.32 -7.87
CA HIS A 214 -7.90 0.86 -9.20
C HIS A 214 -8.36 -0.27 -10.13
N GLY A 215 -9.20 0.07 -11.11
CA GLY A 215 -9.72 -0.91 -12.06
C GLY A 215 -10.42 -2.08 -11.36
N GLU A 216 -10.10 -3.30 -11.77
CA GLU A 216 -10.67 -4.54 -11.19
C GLU A 216 -10.23 -4.79 -9.74
N VAL A 217 -9.12 -4.18 -9.30
CA VAL A 217 -8.60 -4.33 -7.93
C VAL A 217 -9.00 -3.17 -7.01
N ASN A 218 -9.87 -2.26 -7.47
CA ASN A 218 -10.56 -1.35 -6.57
C ASN A 218 -11.47 -2.15 -5.62
N LEU A 219 -11.52 -1.82 -4.34
CA LEU A 219 -12.18 -2.68 -3.34
C LEU A 219 -13.67 -2.89 -3.62
N SER A 220 -14.40 -1.87 -4.08
CA SER A 220 -15.81 -2.01 -4.46
C SER A 220 -16.01 -2.89 -5.69
N ASN A 221 -15.04 -2.97 -6.60
CA ASN A 221 -15.07 -3.87 -7.75
C ASN A 221 -14.63 -5.28 -7.37
N TYR A 222 -13.58 -5.40 -6.56
CA TYR A 222 -12.99 -6.66 -6.10
C TYR A 222 -14.01 -7.51 -5.32
N LEU A 223 -14.83 -6.89 -4.47
CA LEU A 223 -15.90 -7.60 -3.75
C LEU A 223 -16.93 -8.26 -4.68
N ARG A 224 -17.12 -7.72 -5.89
CA ARG A 224 -18.13 -8.18 -6.86
C ARG A 224 -17.58 -9.12 -7.92
N ARG A 225 -16.29 -9.47 -7.85
CA ARG A 225 -15.63 -10.38 -8.77
C ARG A 225 -16.04 -11.83 -8.54
#